data_AF-A0A7C2URU4-F1
#
_entry.id   AF-A0A7C2URU4-F1
#
_cell.length_a   1.000
_cell.length_b   1.000
_cell.length_c   1.000
_cell.angle_alpha   90.00
_cell.angle_beta   90.00
_cell.angle_gamma   90.00
#
_symmetry.space_group_name_H-M   'P 1'
#
loop_
_entity.id
_entity.type
_entity.pdbx_description
1 polymer ?
#
loop_
_entity_poly.entity_id
_entity_poly.type
_entity_poly.pdbx_seq_one_letter_code
_entity_poly.pdbx_strand_id
1 'polypeptide(L)'
;MRKLIATLGMLIGLSLAGVYAQQGGMFDLTWWTIDSGGVTFATGGMFEMGGTVGQHDAHEELYHIGANFLNGGFWFEPCWNSNGDVDGDGCVDDADLLFVLFNFGNMGQHLADVNCDEMVDDADLLIVLFNFGAGC
;
A
#
# COMPACT_ATOMS: atom_id res chain seq x y z
N MET A 1 -14.07 -41.53 34.35
CA MET A 1 -14.20 -40.26 35.12
C MET A 1 -12.85 -39.61 35.48
N ARG A 2 -11.89 -40.32 36.11
CA ARG A 2 -10.58 -39.73 36.48
C ARG A 2 -9.79 -39.09 35.31
N LYS A 3 -9.76 -39.73 34.13
CA LYS A 3 -9.07 -39.20 32.94
C LYS A 3 -9.72 -37.94 32.36
N LEU A 4 -11.05 -37.83 32.43
CA LEU A 4 -11.83 -36.68 31.97
C LEU A 4 -11.60 -35.43 32.83
N ILE A 5 -11.49 -35.62 34.15
CA ILE A 5 -11.21 -34.53 35.08
C ILE A 5 -9.78 -33.98 34.86
N ALA A 6 -8.82 -34.87 34.60
CA ALA A 6 -7.45 -34.48 34.31
C ALA A 6 -7.31 -33.71 32.99
N THR A 7 -7.99 -34.17 31.91
CA THR A 7 -7.95 -33.46 30.63
C THR A 7 -8.68 -32.12 30.68
N LEU A 8 -9.81 -32.03 31.37
CA LEU A 8 -10.53 -30.77 31.54
C LEU A 8 -9.71 -29.76 32.37
N GLY A 9 -9.05 -30.23 33.44
CA GLY A 9 -8.15 -29.39 34.24
C GLY A 9 -6.97 -28.85 33.44
N MET A 10 -6.40 -29.66 32.54
CA MET A 10 -5.29 -29.22 31.67
C MET A 10 -5.74 -28.20 30.61
N LEU A 11 -6.93 -28.38 30.02
CA LEU A 11 -7.49 -27.43 29.04
C LEU A 11 -7.87 -26.09 29.68
N ILE A 12 -8.40 -26.12 30.91
CA ILE A 12 -8.67 -24.90 31.69
C ILE A 12 -7.36 -24.22 32.09
N GLY A 13 -6.35 -24.99 32.51
CA GLY A 13 -5.02 -24.47 32.82
C GLY A 13 -4.33 -23.79 31.62
N LEU A 14 -4.44 -24.37 30.41
CA LEU A 14 -3.87 -23.78 29.20
C LEU A 14 -4.61 -22.52 28.74
N SER A 15 -5.93 -22.46 28.89
CA SER A 15 -6.72 -21.29 28.46
C SER A 15 -6.61 -20.09 29.41
N LEU A 16 -6.14 -20.29 30.64
CA LEU A 16 -5.85 -19.22 31.60
C LEU A 16 -4.42 -18.68 31.49
N ALA A 17 -3.54 -19.35 30.74
CA ALA A 17 -2.22 -18.84 30.40
C ALA A 17 -2.32 -17.82 29.26
N GLY A 18 -2.87 -16.64 29.56
CA GLY A 18 -2.86 -15.51 28.64
C GLY A 18 -1.42 -15.16 28.28
N VAL A 19 -1.04 -15.30 27.01
CA VAL A 19 0.20 -14.75 26.48
C VAL A 19 -0.07 -13.27 26.25
N TYR A 20 0.38 -12.43 27.18
CA TYR A 20 0.32 -10.98 27.00
C TYR A 20 1.59 -10.53 26.27
N ALA A 21 1.45 -9.62 25.29
CA ALA A 21 2.60 -8.88 24.80
C ALA A 21 3.21 -8.07 25.95
N GLN A 22 4.54 -7.88 25.95
CA GLN A 22 5.20 -7.03 26.92
C GLN A 22 4.59 -5.62 26.88
N GLN A 23 3.98 -5.19 27.98
CA GLN A 23 3.56 -3.81 28.16
C GLN A 23 4.38 -3.23 29.33
N GLY A 24 5.29 -2.32 29.03
CA GLY A 24 6.18 -1.67 30.00
C GLY A 24 7.54 -2.34 30.18
N GLY A 25 8.60 -1.49 30.23
CA GLY A 25 10.01 -1.82 30.35
C GLY A 25 10.86 -0.54 30.22
N MET A 26 12.19 -0.60 30.42
CA MET A 26 13.08 0.58 30.27
C MET A 26 13.14 1.13 28.83
N PHE A 27 12.73 0.31 27.86
CA PHE A 27 12.64 0.68 26.45
C PHE A 27 11.17 0.79 26.06
N ASP A 28 10.79 1.98 25.58
CA ASP A 28 9.48 2.27 25.00
C ASP A 28 9.59 2.10 23.47
N LEU A 29 8.70 1.31 22.87
CA LEU A 29 8.59 1.21 21.42
C LEU A 29 7.72 2.37 20.94
N THR A 30 8.32 3.57 20.83
CA THR A 30 7.64 4.78 20.35
C THR A 30 7.27 4.69 18.87
N TRP A 31 7.83 3.71 18.16
CA TRP A 31 7.57 3.43 16.75
C TRP A 31 7.79 1.95 16.44
N TRP A 32 6.89 1.36 15.66
CA TRP A 32 6.98 -0.01 15.16
C TRP A 32 6.22 -0.16 13.84
N THR A 33 6.63 -1.10 13.00
CA THR A 33 5.88 -1.63 11.85
C THR A 33 5.66 -3.14 12.05
N ILE A 34 4.48 -3.65 11.65
CA ILE A 34 4.24 -5.11 11.61
C ILE A 34 4.61 -5.58 10.21
N ASP A 35 5.82 -6.15 10.07
CA ASP A 35 6.31 -6.65 8.77
C ASP A 35 6.00 -8.14 8.58
N SER A 36 4.84 -8.61 9.07
CA SER A 36 4.50 -10.05 9.04
C SER A 36 2.99 -10.28 8.89
N GLY A 37 2.40 -9.77 7.81
CA GLY A 37 1.23 -10.41 7.24
C GLY A 37 1.67 -11.70 6.56
N GLY A 38 1.20 -12.86 7.01
CA GLY A 38 1.48 -14.13 6.33
C GLY A 38 1.06 -14.12 4.85
N VAL A 39 1.46 -15.13 4.09
CA VAL A 39 1.04 -15.26 2.68
C VAL A 39 -0.43 -15.68 2.63
N THR A 40 -1.30 -14.81 2.12
CA THR A 40 -2.68 -15.12 1.71
C THR A 40 -2.71 -15.48 0.24
N PHE A 41 -3.43 -16.54 -0.13
CA PHE A 41 -3.55 -16.97 -1.52
C PHE A 41 -4.94 -16.69 -2.07
N ALA A 42 -5.02 -15.99 -3.20
CA ALA A 42 -6.19 -16.01 -4.07
C ALA A 42 -6.11 -17.27 -4.94
N THR A 43 -6.97 -18.24 -4.66
CA THR A 43 -7.06 -19.55 -5.34
C THR A 43 -8.45 -19.74 -5.95
N GLY A 44 -8.58 -20.65 -6.92
CA GLY A 44 -9.89 -20.98 -7.54
C GLY A 44 -10.11 -20.47 -8.96
N GLY A 45 -9.14 -19.76 -9.55
CA GLY A 45 -9.11 -19.38 -10.97
C GLY A 45 -8.12 -20.21 -11.79
N MET A 46 -7.82 -19.77 -13.03
CA MET A 46 -6.75 -20.36 -13.86
C MET A 46 -5.34 -20.07 -13.34
N PHE A 47 -5.21 -19.11 -12.42
CA PHE A 47 -3.96 -18.70 -11.79
C PHE A 47 -4.10 -18.75 -10.27
N GLU A 48 -2.99 -19.02 -9.59
CA GLU A 48 -2.84 -18.94 -8.14
C GLU A 48 -1.92 -17.76 -7.82
N MET A 49 -2.35 -16.92 -6.87
CA MET A 49 -1.62 -15.69 -6.51
C MET A 49 -1.48 -15.62 -4.99
N GLY A 50 -0.25 -15.55 -4.50
CA GLY A 50 0.06 -15.34 -3.08
C GLY A 50 0.52 -13.91 -2.82
N GLY A 51 0.05 -13.28 -1.74
CA GLY A 51 0.47 -11.95 -1.30
C GLY A 51 0.44 -11.80 0.22
N THR A 52 1.12 -10.79 0.77
CA THR A 52 1.13 -10.49 2.22
C THR A 52 0.27 -9.26 2.52
N VAL A 53 -0.44 -9.26 3.67
CA VAL A 53 -1.21 -8.09 4.13
C VAL A 53 -0.32 -7.21 5.01
N GLY A 54 0.02 -6.00 4.57
CA GLY A 54 0.67 -4.99 5.42
C GLY A 54 2.15 -4.70 5.17
N GLN A 55 2.71 -5.02 4.00
CA GLN A 55 4.01 -4.42 3.62
C GLN A 55 3.80 -2.96 3.19
N HIS A 56 4.46 -2.03 3.89
CA HIS A 56 4.47 -0.59 3.58
C HIS A 56 5.19 -0.30 2.25
N ASP A 57 6.18 -1.14 1.88
CA ASP A 57 7.06 -0.88 0.72
C ASP A 57 7.14 -2.07 -0.24
N ALA A 58 6.00 -2.44 -0.83
CA ALA A 58 6.08 -3.14 -2.10
C ALA A 58 6.28 -2.08 -3.20
N HIS A 59 7.55 -1.71 -3.39
CA HIS A 59 7.99 -0.91 -4.53
C HIS A 59 7.78 -1.69 -5.82
N GLU A 60 7.44 -0.92 -6.86
CA GLU A 60 7.38 -1.24 -8.28
C GLU A 60 6.62 -2.51 -8.73
N GLU A 61 6.17 -2.40 -9.97
CA GLU A 61 5.44 -3.39 -10.73
C GLU A 61 6.12 -4.76 -10.65
N LEU A 62 5.53 -5.69 -9.88
CA LEU A 62 6.01 -7.06 -9.79
C LEU A 62 5.55 -7.81 -11.02
N TYR A 63 6.36 -7.68 -12.08
CA TYR A 63 6.48 -8.57 -13.24
C TYR A 63 5.56 -8.27 -14.45
N HIS A 64 6.18 -7.75 -15.51
CA HIS A 64 5.61 -7.68 -16.85
C HIS A 64 5.82 -9.00 -17.64
N ILE A 65 4.73 -9.75 -17.88
CA ILE A 65 4.56 -10.47 -19.15
C ILE A 65 3.07 -10.56 -19.54
N GLY A 66 2.69 -9.79 -20.57
CA GLY A 66 1.34 -9.84 -21.18
C GLY A 66 0.34 -8.84 -20.57
N ALA A 67 -0.95 -9.05 -20.83
CA ALA A 67 -2.05 -8.14 -20.42
C ALA A 67 -2.46 -8.25 -18.94
N ASN A 68 -1.72 -9.02 -18.13
CA ASN A 68 -2.02 -9.24 -16.72
C ASN A 68 -0.83 -8.73 -15.90
N PHE A 69 -1.02 -7.64 -15.16
CA PHE A 69 -0.03 -7.05 -14.27
C PHE A 69 -0.41 -7.32 -12.81
N LEU A 70 0.60 -7.44 -11.94
CA LEU A 70 0.43 -7.52 -10.50
C LEU A 70 1.19 -6.36 -9.87
N ASN A 71 0.45 -5.32 -9.47
CA ASN A 71 1.03 -4.23 -8.69
C ASN A 71 1.23 -4.70 -7.24
N GLY A 72 2.45 -4.54 -6.74
CA GLY A 72 2.76 -4.78 -5.34
C GLY A 72 2.16 -3.67 -4.47
N GLY A 73 1.73 -4.02 -3.27
CA GLY A 73 1.33 -3.04 -2.25
C GLY A 73 -0.18 -2.84 -2.16
N PHE A 74 -0.68 -2.89 -0.93
CA PHE A 74 -2.09 -2.57 -0.64
C PHE A 74 -2.41 -1.08 -0.88
N TRP A 75 -1.39 -0.21 -0.89
CA TRP A 75 -1.46 1.24 -1.08
C TRP A 75 -0.89 1.71 -2.41
N PHE A 76 -0.78 0.84 -3.41
CA PHE A 76 -0.35 1.25 -4.73
C PHE A 76 -1.41 2.15 -5.36
N GLU A 77 -1.09 3.43 -5.51
CA GLU A 77 -1.87 4.38 -6.29
C GLU A 77 -1.25 4.44 -7.69
N PRO A 78 -1.87 3.78 -8.70
CA PRO A 78 -1.42 3.91 -10.08
C PRO A 78 -1.45 5.38 -10.49
N CYS A 79 -0.53 5.76 -11.38
CA CYS A 79 -0.75 6.95 -12.18
C CYS A 79 -2.13 6.84 -12.85
N TRP A 80 -2.80 7.96 -13.02
CA TRP A 80 -4.03 8.03 -13.78
C TRP A 80 -4.04 9.36 -14.52
N ASN A 81 -4.78 9.43 -15.62
CA ASN A 81 -4.94 10.70 -16.33
C ASN A 81 -5.84 11.62 -15.49
N SER A 82 -5.21 12.38 -14.62
CA SER A 82 -5.88 13.29 -13.69
C SER A 82 -6.33 14.59 -14.35
N ASN A 83 -5.92 14.84 -15.61
CA ASN A 83 -6.15 16.11 -16.30
C ASN A 83 -5.71 17.33 -15.47
N GLY A 84 -4.66 17.16 -14.65
CA GLY A 84 -4.08 18.21 -13.82
C GLY A 84 -4.43 18.13 -12.33
N ASP A 85 -5.45 17.37 -11.92
CA ASP A 85 -5.88 17.18 -10.52
C ASP A 85 -5.11 16.01 -9.88
N VAL A 86 -3.83 16.25 -9.60
CA VAL A 86 -2.83 15.26 -9.19
C VAL A 86 -3.17 14.62 -7.85
N ASP A 87 -3.70 15.39 -6.90
CA ASP A 87 -4.07 14.88 -5.58
C ASP A 87 -5.53 14.41 -5.45
N GLY A 88 -6.35 14.64 -6.48
CA GLY A 88 -7.70 14.08 -6.62
C GLY A 88 -8.75 14.82 -5.79
N ASP A 89 -8.50 16.06 -5.39
CA ASP A 89 -9.41 16.86 -4.57
C ASP A 89 -10.52 17.55 -5.38
N GLY A 90 -10.43 17.49 -6.71
CA GLY A 90 -11.40 18.06 -7.65
C GLY A 90 -11.11 19.49 -8.07
N CYS A 91 -9.96 20.04 -7.67
CA CYS A 91 -9.41 21.32 -8.10
C CYS A 91 -8.07 21.09 -8.82
N VAL A 92 -7.71 22.00 -9.72
CA VAL A 92 -6.39 22.06 -10.31
C VAL A 92 -5.73 23.34 -9.85
N ASP A 93 -4.86 23.26 -8.85
CA ASP A 93 -4.25 24.42 -8.20
C ASP A 93 -2.74 24.28 -7.95
N ASP A 94 -2.20 25.12 -7.07
CA ASP A 94 -0.78 25.12 -6.77
C ASP A 94 -0.32 23.88 -5.99
N ALA A 95 -1.22 23.16 -5.31
CA ALA A 95 -0.92 21.87 -4.71
C ALA A 95 -0.53 20.84 -5.79
N ASP A 96 -1.31 20.73 -6.86
CA ASP A 96 -1.02 19.85 -8.00
C ASP A 96 0.28 20.22 -8.68
N LEU A 97 0.48 21.51 -8.91
CA LEU A 97 1.69 22.04 -9.53
C LEU A 97 2.93 21.70 -8.70
N LEU A 98 2.87 21.92 -7.39
CA LEU A 98 3.98 21.60 -6.49
C LEU A 98 4.22 20.10 -6.40
N PHE A 99 3.16 19.28 -6.48
CA PHE A 99 3.28 17.83 -6.51
C PHE A 99 4.13 17.35 -7.70
N VAL A 100 3.85 17.87 -8.90
CA VAL A 100 4.65 17.55 -10.11
C VAL A 100 6.08 18.07 -9.96
N LEU A 101 6.28 19.32 -9.52
CA LEU A 101 7.60 19.91 -9.40
C LEU A 101 8.51 19.21 -8.37
N PHE A 102 7.95 18.69 -7.27
CA PHE A 102 8.73 17.95 -6.27
C PHE A 102 9.14 16.55 -6.73
N ASN A 103 8.42 16.00 -7.72
CA ASN A 103 8.68 14.67 -8.27
C ASN A 103 9.28 14.71 -9.68
N PHE A 104 9.64 15.90 -10.17
CA PHE A 104 10.15 16.09 -11.52
C PHE A 104 11.42 15.27 -11.77
N GLY A 105 11.42 14.51 -12.86
CA GLY A 105 12.51 13.61 -13.24
C GLY A 105 12.42 12.20 -12.64
N ASN A 106 11.40 11.89 -11.83
CA ASN A 106 11.16 10.52 -11.37
C ASN A 106 10.70 9.63 -12.53
N MET A 107 11.13 8.36 -12.49
CA MET A 107 10.76 7.33 -13.46
C MET A 107 9.81 6.31 -12.81
N GLY A 108 9.01 5.64 -13.63
CA GLY A 108 8.01 4.67 -13.22
C GLY A 108 6.66 5.30 -12.89
N GLN A 109 5.69 4.46 -12.54
CA GLN A 109 4.32 4.93 -12.26
C GLN A 109 4.31 5.78 -10.97
N HIS A 110 3.92 7.04 -11.11
CA HIS A 110 3.83 8.01 -10.02
C HIS A 110 2.56 8.85 -10.19
N LEU A 111 1.96 9.36 -9.11
CA LEU A 111 0.81 10.27 -9.23
C LEU A 111 1.14 11.56 -9.99
N ALA A 112 2.41 11.98 -9.91
CA ALA A 112 2.94 13.14 -10.62
C ALA A 112 3.14 12.91 -12.13
N ASP A 113 3.13 11.64 -12.57
CA ASP A 113 3.10 11.28 -13.99
C ASP A 113 1.63 11.35 -14.44
N VAL A 114 1.23 12.57 -14.81
CA VAL A 114 -0.15 12.96 -15.13
C VAL A 114 -0.61 12.32 -16.42
N ASN A 115 0.31 12.03 -17.34
CA ASN A 115 0.00 11.44 -18.64
C ASN A 115 0.18 9.91 -18.68
N CYS A 116 0.72 9.30 -17.61
CA CYS A 116 1.01 7.88 -17.46
C CYS A 116 2.04 7.32 -18.48
N ASP A 117 3.09 8.08 -18.80
CA ASP A 117 4.15 7.65 -19.73
C ASP A 117 5.42 7.14 -19.03
N GLU A 118 5.34 6.90 -17.73
CA GLU A 118 6.40 6.40 -16.85
C GLU A 118 7.53 7.40 -16.59
N MET A 119 7.35 8.68 -16.95
CA MET A 119 8.33 9.72 -16.72
C MET A 119 7.66 11.00 -16.23
N VAL A 120 8.03 11.50 -15.05
CA VAL A 120 7.56 12.82 -14.60
C VAL A 120 8.39 13.90 -15.29
N ASP A 121 7.84 14.53 -16.32
CA ASP A 121 8.54 15.53 -17.14
C ASP A 121 7.73 16.80 -17.45
N ASP A 122 8.17 17.56 -18.46
CA ASP A 122 7.52 18.80 -18.82
C ASP A 122 6.13 18.59 -19.45
N ALA A 123 5.83 17.42 -19.98
CA ALA A 123 4.49 17.07 -20.45
C ALA A 123 3.49 17.05 -19.29
N ASP A 124 3.83 16.45 -18.15
CA ASP A 124 2.96 16.42 -16.97
C ASP A 124 2.74 17.81 -16.40
N LEU A 125 3.84 18.57 -16.30
CA LEU A 125 3.80 19.95 -15.85
C LEU A 125 2.90 20.80 -16.74
N LEU A 126 2.99 20.64 -18.07
CA LEU A 126 2.15 21.37 -19.01
C LEU A 126 0.67 20.99 -18.90
N ILE A 127 0.33 19.74 -18.56
CA ILE A 127 -1.06 19.34 -18.35
C ILE A 127 -1.65 20.06 -17.13
N VAL A 128 -0.92 20.13 -16.01
CA VAL A 128 -1.35 20.90 -14.83
C VAL A 128 -1.51 22.37 -15.19
N LEU A 129 -0.53 22.97 -15.87
CA LEU A 129 -0.57 24.39 -16.25
C LEU A 129 -1.70 24.74 -17.23
N PHE A 130 -2.04 23.84 -18.17
CA PHE A 130 -3.15 24.08 -19.11
C PHE A 130 -4.53 23.93 -18.46
N ASN A 131 -4.63 23.14 -17.41
CA ASN A 131 -5.86 22.97 -16.65
C ASN A 131 -5.90 23.82 -15.37
N PHE A 132 -4.89 24.66 -15.12
CA PHE A 132 -4.78 25.42 -13.86
C PHE A 132 -6.01 26.31 -13.61
N GLY A 133 -6.61 26.15 -12.43
CA GLY A 133 -7.87 26.78 -12.04
C GLY A 133 -9.12 26.12 -12.63
N ALA A 134 -9.01 24.91 -13.20
CA ALA A 134 -10.15 24.06 -13.51
C ALA A 134 -10.57 23.27 -12.28
N GLY A 135 -11.86 22.91 -12.19
CA GLY A 135 -12.43 22.53 -10.90
C GLY A 135 -12.59 23.78 -10.02
N CYS A 136 -13.41 23.69 -8.98
CA CYS A 136 -13.83 24.83 -8.15
C CYS A 136 -14.37 26.06 -8.96
#